data_AF-A0A382UWT8-F1
#
_entry.id   AF-A0A382UWT8-F1
#
_cell.length_a   1.000
_cell.length_b   1.000
_cell.length_c   1.000
_cell.angle_alpha   90.00
_cell.angle_beta   90.00
_cell.angle_gamma   90.00
#
_symmetry.space_group_name_H-M   'P 1'
#
loop_
_entity.id
_entity.type
_entity.pdbx_description
1 polymer ?
#
loop_
_entity_poly.entity_id
_entity_poly.type
_entity_poly.pdbx_seq_one_letter_code
_entity_poly.pdbx_strand_id
1 'polypeptide(L)' 'MNLIKLLTVESQENSNIFKLIDKFFMILPEKNWIKEYVFWELKLLKLVGYDLELKNMVNQEIINNEKKYFVKNSTEKKI' A
#
# COMPACT_ATOMS: atom_id res chain seq x y z
N MET A 1 -12.39 10.18 -0.31
CA MET A 1 -13.49 9.51 0.46
C MET A 1 -14.35 8.56 -0.37
N ASN A 2 -14.56 8.79 -1.68
CA ASN A 2 -15.35 7.86 -2.52
C ASN A 2 -14.83 6.42 -2.51
N LEU A 3 -13.50 6.24 -2.50
CA LEU A 3 -12.87 4.91 -2.44
C LEU A 3 -13.25 4.15 -1.17
N ILE A 4 -13.14 4.78 0.00
CA ILE A 4 -13.53 4.16 1.28
C ILE A 4 -15.02 3.82 1.25
N LYS A 5 -15.87 4.77 0.83
CA LYS A 5 -17.32 4.56 0.74
C LYS A 5 -17.70 3.40 -0.20
N LEU A 6 -16.97 3.22 -1.30
CA LEU A 6 -17.18 2.12 -2.24
C LEU A 6 -16.76 0.76 -1.66
N LEU A 7 -15.69 0.76 -0.87
CA LEU A 7 -15.02 -0.45 -0.38
C LEU A 7 -15.49 -0.90 1.02
N THR A 8 -16.25 -0.09 1.74
CA THR A 8 -16.77 -0.41 3.07
C THR A 8 -18.27 -0.55 3.10
N VAL A 9 -18.77 -1.49 3.89
CA VAL A 9 -20.22 -1.65 4.12
C VAL A 9 -20.75 -0.47 4.92
N GLU A 10 -21.93 0.04 4.53
CA GLU A 10 -22.57 1.15 5.23
C GLU A 10 -22.90 0.78 6.69
N SER A 11 -22.66 1.70 7.61
CA SER A 11 -22.95 1.56 9.05
C SER A 11 -22.23 0.41 9.78
N GLN A 12 -21.26 -0.25 9.14
CA GLN A 12 -20.38 -1.18 9.84
C GLN A 12 -19.27 -0.41 10.55
N GLU A 13 -19.10 -0.64 11.85
CA GLU A 13 -17.96 -0.07 12.57
C GLU A 13 -16.64 -0.65 12.04
N ASN A 14 -15.74 0.24 11.64
CA ASN A 14 -14.39 -0.14 11.26
C ASN A 14 -13.37 0.84 11.87
N SER A 15 -13.04 0.60 13.14
CA SER A 15 -12.10 1.43 13.91
C SER A 15 -10.70 1.48 13.28
N ASN A 16 -10.31 0.45 12.54
CA ASN A 16 -9.04 0.41 11.81
C ASN A 16 -9.03 1.37 10.63
N ILE A 17 -10.09 1.38 9.82
CA ILE A 17 -10.23 2.33 8.71
C ILE A 17 -10.36 3.76 9.24
N PHE A 18 -11.09 3.97 10.34
CA PHE A 18 -11.16 5.30 10.98
C PHE A 18 -9.78 5.83 11.37
N LYS A 19 -8.96 5.03 12.07
CA LYS A 19 -7.57 5.38 12.39
C LYS A 19 -6.70 5.56 11.14
N LEU A 20 -7.00 4.83 10.07
CA LEU A 20 -6.31 4.98 8.80
C LEU A 20 -6.62 6.35 8.19
N ILE A 21 -7.88 6.79 8.20
CA ILE A 21 -8.28 8.12 7.72
C ILE A 21 -7.58 9.22 8.51
N ASP A 22 -7.46 9.09 9.83
CA ASP A 22 -6.72 10.07 10.64
C ASP A 22 -5.25 10.18 10.18
N LYS A 23 -4.59 9.04 9.96
CA LYS A 23 -3.23 8.99 9.41
C LYS A 23 -3.12 9.60 8.01
N PHE A 24 -4.15 9.50 7.17
CA PHE A 24 -4.13 10.13 5.85
C PHE A 24 -3.89 11.63 5.96
N PHE A 25 -4.62 12.31 6.85
CA PHE A 25 -4.48 13.75 7.04
C PHE A 25 -3.12 14.13 7.62
N MET A 26 -2.52 13.26 8.44
CA MET A 26 -1.16 13.46 8.96
C MET A 26 -0.08 13.31 7.87
N ILE A 27 -0.32 12.50 6.85
CA ILE A 27 0.63 12.24 5.76
C ILE A 27 0.69 13.41 4.75
N LEU A 28 -0.44 14.06 4.47
CA LEU A 28 -0.53 15.14 3.47
C LEU A 28 0.50 16.29 3.64
N PRO A 29 0.82 16.78 4.85
CA PRO A 29 1.83 17.82 5.03
C PRO A 29 3.27 17.33 4.90
N GLU A 30 3.52 16.02 4.81
CA GLU A 30 4.88 15.50 4.74
C GLU A 30 5.56 15.81 3.40
N LYS A 31 6.88 16.02 3.45
CA LYS A 31 7.70 16.27 2.25
C LYS A 31 7.56 15.16 1.18
N ASN A 32 7.38 13.91 1.62
CA ASN A 32 7.26 12.74 0.75
C ASN A 32 5.85 12.14 0.78
N TRP A 33 4.81 12.97 0.95
CA TRP A 33 3.43 12.54 1.11
C TRP A 33 2.95 11.56 0.05
N ILE A 34 3.44 11.64 -1.20
CA ILE A 34 3.05 10.73 -2.30
C ILE A 34 3.46 9.29 -1.98
N LYS A 35 4.69 9.09 -1.48
CA LYS A 35 5.19 7.75 -1.12
C LYS A 35 4.38 7.18 0.04
N GLU A 36 4.12 8.00 1.05
CA GLU A 36 3.32 7.61 2.21
C GLU A 36 1.85 7.36 1.84
N TYR A 37 1.31 8.12 0.89
CA TYR A 37 -0.01 7.92 0.32
C TYR A 37 -0.13 6.55 -0.37
N VAL A 38 0.86 6.14 -1.16
CA VAL A 38 0.87 4.79 -1.76
C VAL A 38 0.83 3.72 -0.67
N PHE A 39 1.63 3.84 0.38
CA PHE A 39 1.59 2.88 1.50
C PHE A 39 0.25 2.90 2.25
N TRP A 40 -0.34 4.08 2.40
CA TRP A 40 -1.66 4.24 3.01
C TRP A 40 -2.73 3.51 2.20
N GLU A 41 -2.72 3.64 0.87
CA GLU A 41 -3.67 2.99 -0.02
C GLU A 41 -3.53 1.46 0.01
N LEU A 42 -2.30 0.92 -0.01
CA LEU A 42 -2.07 -0.52 0.13
C LEU A 42 -2.59 -1.07 1.47
N LYS A 43 -2.47 -0.29 2.56
CA LYS A 43 -3.04 -0.66 3.86
C LYS A 43 -4.56 -0.65 3.86
N LEU A 44 -5.18 0.31 3.17
CA LEU A 44 -6.63 0.36 3.01
C LEU A 44 -7.14 -0.90 2.29
N LEU A 45 -6.53 -1.26 1.16
CA LEU A 45 -6.89 -2.45 0.39
C LEU A 45 -6.81 -3.72 1.25
N LYS A 46 -5.75 -3.87 2.04
CA LYS A 46 -5.61 -4.97 2.99
C LYS A 46 -6.71 -5.01 4.05
N LEU A 47 -7.11 -3.86 4.60
CA LEU A 47 -8.17 -3.77 5.62
C LEU A 47 -9.57 -4.07 5.07
N VAL A 48 -9.78 -3.82 3.78
CA VAL A 48 -11.01 -4.15 3.06
C VAL A 48 -11.09 -5.65 2.72
N GLY A 49 -9.97 -6.38 2.79
CA GLY A 49 -9.90 -7.81 2.53
C GLY A 49 -9.25 -8.19 1.21
N TYR A 50 -8.62 -7.24 0.51
CA TYR A 50 -7.76 -7.56 -0.62
C TYR A 50 -6.39 -8.05 -0.11
N ASP A 51 -6.11 -9.35 -0.29
CA ASP A 51 -4.74 -9.84 -0.16
C ASP A 51 -3.97 -9.53 -1.46
N LEU A 52 -2.94 -8.71 -1.36
CA LEU A 52 -2.20 -8.20 -2.51
C LEU A 52 -1.11 -9.15 -2.99
N GLU A 53 -0.82 -10.23 -2.25
CA GLU A 53 0.19 -11.25 -2.58
C GLU A 53 1.50 -10.69 -3.19
N LEU A 54 1.97 -9.52 -2.71
CA LEU A 54 3.05 -8.76 -3.36
C LEU A 54 4.34 -9.57 -3.56
N LYS A 55 4.58 -10.56 -2.69
CA LYS A 55 5.70 -11.52 -2.79
C LYS A 55 5.65 -12.32 -4.08
N ASN A 56 4.47 -12.65 -4.59
CA ASN A 56 4.29 -13.42 -5.81
C ASN A 56 4.57 -12.57 -7.06
N MET A 57 4.59 -11.24 -6.94
CA MET A 57 4.85 -10.30 -8.04
C MET A 57 6.32 -9.90 -8.16
N VAL A 58 7.17 -10.24 -7.19
CA VAL A 58 8.59 -9.86 -7.16
C VAL A 58 9.52 -11.08 -7.18
N ASN A 59 10.67 -10.93 -7.84
CA ASN A 59 11.83 -11.78 -7.71
C ASN A 59 12.78 -11.18 -6.69
N GLN A 60 13.37 -12.02 -5.83
CA GLN A 60 14.40 -11.61 -4.88
C GLN A 60 15.77 -12.06 -5.41
N GLU A 61 16.70 -11.13 -5.55
CA GLU A 61 18.09 -11.41 -5.92
C GLU A 61 19.01 -10.82 -4.82
N ILE A 62 20.14 -11.47 -4.54
CA ILE A 62 21.18 -10.94 -3.66
C ILE A 62 22.28 -10.38 -4.53
N ILE A 63 22.46 -9.05 -4.53
CA ILE A 63 23.51 -8.36 -5.30
C ILE A 63 24.35 -7.60 -4.28
N ASN A 64 25.68 -7.80 -4.28
CA ASN A 64 26.61 -7.15 -3.37
C ASN A 64 26.24 -7.29 -1.88
N ASN A 65 25.81 -8.48 -1.46
CA ASN A 65 25.37 -8.77 -0.09
C ASN A 65 24.07 -8.05 0.36
N GLU A 66 23.39 -7.35 -0.54
CA GLU A 66 22.09 -6.69 -0.29
C GLU A 66 20.95 -7.45 -0.97
N LYS A 67 19.82 -7.59 -0.27
CA LYS A 67 18.59 -8.16 -0.84
C LYS A 67 17.89 -7.11 -1.69
N LYS A 68 17.78 -7.35 -2.99
CA LYS A 68 17.04 -6.51 -3.93
C LYS A 68 15.79 -7.25 -4.44
N TYR A 69 14.71 -6.50 -4.63
CA TYR A 69 13.43 -7.00 -5.12
C TYR A 69 13.12 -6.38 -6.48
N PHE A 70 12.84 -7.20 -7.49
CA PHE A 70 12.52 -6.79 -8.85
C PHE A 70 11.15 -7.30 -9.26
N VAL A 71 10.36 -6.52 -9.99
CA VAL A 71 9.04 -6.98 -10.47
C VAL A 71 9.22 -8.05 -11.54
N LYS A 72 8.49 -9.17 -11.43
CA LYS A 72 8.61 -10.32 -12.35
C LYS A 72 8.33 -9.96 -13.82
N ASN A 73 7.40 -9.03 -14.05
CA ASN A 73 6.87 -8.70 -15.37
C ASN A 73 7.40 -7.38 -15.94
N SER A 74 8.34 -6.70 -15.28
CA SER A 74 9.00 -5.55 -15.90
C SER A 74 10.06 -6.05 -16.88
N THR A 75 9.85 -5.81 -18.17
CA THR A 75 10.81 -6.04 -19.26
C THR A 75 12.17 -5.35 -19.03
N GLU A 76 12.24 -4.42 -18.07
CA GLU A 76 13.45 -3.74 -17.64
C GLU A 76 13.71 -4.01 -16.15
N LYS A 77 14.88 -4.58 -15.83
CA LYS A 77 15.41 -4.51 -14.46
C LYS A 77 15.79 -3.05 -14.21
N LYS A 78 14.92 -2.28 -13.54
CA LYS A 78 15.30 -0.93 -13.07
C LYS A 78 16.29 -1.09 -11.92
N ILE A 79 17.56 -0.78 -12.22
CA ILE A 79 18.71 -0.78 -11.30
C ILE A 79 18.70 0.51 -10.47
#